data_AF-A0A2J6WWT5-F1
#
_entry.id   AF-A0A2J6WWT5-F1
#
_cell.length_a   1.000
_cell.length_b   1.000
_cell.length_c   1.000
_cell.angle_alpha   90.00
_cell.angle_beta   90.00
_cell.angle_gamma   90.00
#
_symmetry.space_group_name_H-M   'P 1'
#
loop_
_entity.id
_entity.type
_entity.pdbx_description
1 polymer ?
#
loop_
_entity_poly.entity_id
_entity_poly.type
_entity_poly.pdbx_seq_one_letter_code
_entity_poly.pdbx_strand_id
1 'polypeptide(L)'
;MIEELGLDPAEILRIGSGIFSLVLFSISFYAYLRNRDRRLLFVSGAFGLYFVRVILEHLDIFIPNFDLGILDLLLSIIDFLILLLFFLAIVYPRR
;
A
#
# COMPACT_ATOMS: atom_id res chain seq x y z
N MET A 1 -29.55 4.12 12.78
CA MET A 1 -29.44 2.91 11.94
C MET A 1 -28.09 2.86 11.21
N ILE A 2 -26.98 3.18 11.88
CA ILE A 2 -25.60 3.01 11.39
C ILE A 2 -24.73 2.30 12.46
N GLU A 3 -25.20 2.21 13.72
CA GLU A 3 -24.50 1.56 14.84
C GLU A 3 -24.75 0.04 14.98
N GLU A 4 -25.63 -0.56 14.17
CA GLU A 4 -26.03 -1.97 14.33
C GLU A 4 -25.13 -2.99 13.60
N LEU A 5 -24.12 -2.53 12.87
CA LEU A 5 -23.24 -3.40 12.07
C LEU A 5 -21.84 -3.60 12.66
N GLY A 6 -21.51 -3.00 13.82
CA GLY A 6 -20.26 -3.25 14.55
C GLY A 6 -18.96 -3.00 13.76
N LEU A 7 -19.03 -2.37 12.58
CA LEU A 7 -17.90 -2.06 11.72
C LEU A 7 -17.63 -0.56 11.80
N ASP A 8 -16.52 -0.20 12.43
CA ASP A 8 -16.01 1.16 12.46
C ASP A 8 -15.81 1.66 11.00
N PRO A 9 -16.38 2.80 10.59
CA PRO A 9 -16.15 3.37 9.26
C PRO A 9 -14.66 3.49 8.89
N ALA A 10 -13.79 3.68 9.89
CA ALA A 10 -12.35 3.70 9.71
C ALA A 10 -11.80 2.33 9.26
N GLU A 11 -12.30 1.23 9.83
CA GLU A 11 -11.96 -0.15 9.48
C GLU A 11 -12.31 -0.44 8.02
N ILE A 12 -13.52 -0.05 7.60
CA ILE A 12 -14.01 -0.25 6.23
C ILE A 12 -13.13 0.49 5.23
N LEU A 13 -12.75 1.74 5.52
CA LEU A 13 -11.87 2.53 4.66
C LEU A 13 -10.46 1.94 4.59
N ARG A 14 -9.93 1.42 5.69
CA ARG A 14 -8.62 0.75 5.73
C ARG A 14 -8.59 -0.52 4.88
N ILE A 15 -9.59 -1.38 5.03
CA ILE A 15 -9.71 -2.60 4.21
C ILE A 15 -9.93 -2.22 2.74
N GLY A 16 -10.80 -1.23 2.50
CA GLY A 16 -11.08 -0.70 1.17
C GLY A 16 -9.83 -0.16 0.47
N SER A 17 -8.99 0.59 1.19
CA SER A 17 -7.73 1.12 0.63
C SER A 17 -6.73 -0.01 0.33
N GLY A 18 -6.68 -1.05 1.15
CA GLY A 18 -5.91 -2.28 0.87
C GLY A 18 -6.33 -2.92 -0.45
N ILE A 19 -7.62 -3.20 -0.62
CA ILE A 19 -8.15 -3.79 -1.86
C ILE A 19 -7.89 -2.87 -3.05
N PHE A 20 -8.15 -1.57 -2.90
CA PHE A 20 -7.95 -0.58 -3.96
C PHE A 20 -6.48 -0.50 -4.40
N SER A 21 -5.54 -0.56 -3.45
CA SER A 21 -4.12 -0.59 -3.74
C SER A 21 -3.69 -1.83 -4.52
N LEU A 22 -4.27 -3.00 -4.23
CA LEU A 22 -4.00 -4.24 -4.97
C LEU A 22 -4.52 -4.16 -6.41
N VAL A 23 -5.69 -3.56 -6.62
CA VAL A 23 -6.23 -3.30 -7.96
C VAL A 23 -5.31 -2.36 -8.72
N LEU A 24 -4.92 -1.24 -8.11
CA LEU A 24 -4.00 -0.27 -8.72
C LEU A 24 -2.62 -0.88 -8.99
N PHE A 25 -2.11 -1.72 -8.09
CA PHE A 25 -0.89 -2.47 -8.27
C PHE A 25 -0.98 -3.36 -9.51
N SER A 26 -2.06 -4.14 -9.62
CA SER A 26 -2.30 -5.06 -10.73
C SER A 26 -2.40 -4.32 -12.07
N ILE A 27 -3.15 -3.22 -12.12
CA ILE A 27 -3.31 -2.39 -13.33
C ILE A 27 -1.98 -1.74 -13.71
N SER A 28 -1.26 -1.17 -12.73
CA SER A 28 0.04 -0.51 -12.97
C SER A 28 1.10 -1.50 -13.43
N PHE A 29 1.11 -2.70 -12.85
CA PHE A 29 2.02 -3.79 -13.22
C PHE A 29 1.70 -4.32 -14.63
N TYR A 30 0.43 -4.53 -14.95
CA TYR A 30 0.00 -4.93 -16.29
C TYR A 30 0.36 -3.87 -17.35
N ALA A 31 0.15 -2.59 -17.01
CA ALA A 31 0.50 -1.48 -17.89
C ALA A 31 2.02 -1.35 -18.09
N TYR A 32 2.83 -1.64 -17.06
CA TYR A 32 4.28 -1.78 -17.21
C TYR A 32 4.63 -2.88 -18.21
N LEU A 33 4.03 -4.06 -18.07
CA LEU A 33 4.33 -5.21 -18.93
C LEU A 33 4.00 -4.91 -20.40
N ARG A 34 2.93 -4.15 -20.64
CA ARG A 34 2.47 -3.78 -21.99
C ARG A 34 3.20 -2.59 -22.60
N ASN A 35 3.47 -1.54 -21.84
CA ASN A 35 4.02 -0.28 -22.38
C ASN A 35 5.54 -0.11 -22.17
N ARG A 36 6.21 -0.97 -21.38
CA ARG A 36 7.63 -0.86 -20.99
C ARG A 36 8.03 0.50 -20.38
N ASP A 37 7.06 1.32 -19.99
CA ASP A 37 7.31 2.62 -19.36
C ASP A 37 7.86 2.38 -17.94
N ARG A 38 9.13 2.72 -17.74
CA ARG A 38 9.82 2.57 -16.45
C ARG A 38 9.16 3.40 -15.35
N ARG A 39 8.38 4.42 -15.70
CA ARG A 39 7.59 5.20 -14.76
C ARG A 39 6.54 4.37 -14.04
N LEU A 40 5.91 3.44 -14.76
CA LEU A 40 4.86 2.58 -14.21
C LEU A 40 5.42 1.53 -13.25
N LEU A 41 6.71 1.19 -13.34
CA LEU A 41 7.38 0.34 -12.35
C LEU A 41 7.42 0.99 -10.98
N PHE A 42 7.80 2.27 -10.90
CA PHE A 42 7.89 2.98 -9.64
C PHE A 42 6.50 3.13 -8.99
N VAL A 43 5.49 3.43 -9.80
CA VAL A 43 4.08 3.54 -9.35
C VAL A 43 3.55 2.18 -8.88
N SER A 44 3.81 1.12 -9.65
CA SER A 44 3.47 -0.25 -9.25
C SER A 44 4.18 -0.63 -7.95
N GLY A 45 5.48 -0.36 -7.82
CA GLY A 45 6.21 -0.58 -6.57
C GLY A 45 5.58 0.13 -5.36
N ALA A 46 5.16 1.39 -5.53
CA ALA A 46 4.50 2.16 -4.48
C ALA A 46 3.16 1.53 -4.05
N PHE A 47 2.32 1.15 -5.01
CA PHE A 47 1.05 0.48 -4.70
C PHE A 47 1.23 -0.90 -4.08
N GLY A 48 2.26 -1.65 -4.50
CA GLY A 48 2.61 -2.93 -3.91
C GLY A 48 3.07 -2.79 -2.47
N LEU A 49 3.93 -1.80 -2.19
CA LEU A 49 4.35 -1.48 -0.82
C LEU A 49 3.19 -1.03 0.06
N TYR A 50 2.26 -0.24 -0.48
CA TYR A 50 1.05 0.14 0.25
C TYR A 50 0.18 -1.07 0.60
N PHE A 51 0.03 -2.01 -0.33
CA PHE A 51 -0.69 -3.26 -0.04
C PHE A 51 0.00 -4.06 1.08
N VAL A 52 1.33 -4.20 1.03
CA VAL A 52 2.11 -4.85 2.10
C VAL A 52 1.94 -4.11 3.43
N ARG A 53 1.98 -2.77 3.44
CA ARG A 53 1.71 -1.95 4.63
C ARG A 53 0.36 -2.28 5.26
N VAL A 54 -0.71 -2.38 4.46
CA VAL A 54 -2.05 -2.70 4.97
C VAL A 54 -2.09 -4.10 5.58
N ILE A 55 -1.40 -5.08 5.00
CA ILE A 55 -1.27 -6.42 5.61
C ILE A 55 -0.52 -6.34 6.94
N LEU A 56 0.58 -5.58 6.99
CA LEU A 56 1.39 -5.40 8.20
C LEU A 56 0.60 -4.71 9.33
N GLU A 57 -0.28 -3.76 9.02
CA GLU A 57 -1.17 -3.15 10.02
C GLU A 57 -2.11 -4.17 10.68
N HIS A 58 -2.48 -5.25 9.99
CA HIS A 58 -3.37 -6.29 10.52
C HIS A 58 -2.59 -7.50 11.08
N LEU A 59 -1.26 -7.47 11.04
CA LEU A 59 -0.42 -8.59 11.44
C LEU A 59 -0.42 -8.83 12.95
N ASP A 60 -0.71 -7.79 13.75
CA ASP A 60 -0.92 -7.89 15.20
C ASP A 60 -2.06 -8.87 15.56
N ILE A 61 -3.08 -8.96 14.70
CA ILE A 61 -4.19 -9.93 14.85
C ILE A 61 -3.70 -11.37 14.66
N PHE A 62 -2.69 -11.58 13.80
CA PHE A 62 -2.18 -12.91 13.46
C PHE A 62 -1.03 -13.37 14.38
N ILE A 63 -0.24 -12.46 14.94
CA ILE A 63 0.88 -12.80 15.82
C ILE A 63 0.80 -11.99 17.13
N PRO A 64 0.00 -12.46 18.10
CA PRO A 64 -0.05 -11.82 19.42
C PRO A 64 1.35 -11.87 20.07
N ASN A 65 1.83 -10.71 20.56
CA ASN A 65 3.16 -10.42 21.12
C ASN A 65 4.27 -10.00 20.12
N PHE A 66 3.93 -9.56 18.92
CA PHE A 66 4.91 -8.81 18.11
C PHE A 66 5.25 -7.47 18.79
N ASP A 67 6.52 -7.06 18.71
CA ASP A 67 6.94 -5.76 19.24
C ASP A 67 6.31 -4.63 18.42
N LEU A 68 5.28 -4.00 18.99
CA LEU A 68 4.53 -2.91 18.37
C LEU A 68 5.43 -1.73 17.98
N GLY A 69 6.53 -1.49 18.72
CA GLY A 69 7.48 -0.43 18.40
C GLY A 69 8.27 -0.71 17.11
N ILE A 70 8.63 -1.98 16.87
CA ILE A 70 9.29 -2.39 15.63
C ILE A 70 8.30 -2.32 14.46
N LEU A 71 7.04 -2.71 14.67
CA LEU A 71 6.00 -2.65 13.65
C LEU A 71 5.73 -1.20 13.20
N ASP A 72 5.56 -0.28 14.14
CA ASP A 72 5.33 1.14 13.85
C ASP A 72 6.50 1.78 13.09
N LEU A 73 7.74 1.42 13.45
CA LEU A 73 8.93 1.84 12.73
C LEU A 73 8.94 1.29 11.31
N LEU A 74 8.60 0.00 11.13
CA LEU A 74 8.53 -0.64 9.82
C LEU A 74 7.47 0.01 8.93
N LEU A 75 6.28 0.29 9.47
CA LEU A 75 5.20 0.99 8.78
C LEU A 75 5.63 2.39 8.35
N SER A 76 6.31 3.14 9.23
CA SER A 76 6.85 4.47 8.92
C SER A 76 7.91 4.43 7.81
N ILE A 77 8.79 3.43 7.81
CA ILE A 77 9.77 3.21 6.72
C ILE A 77 9.05 2.92 5.41
N ILE A 78 8.01 2.08 5.43
CA ILE A 78 7.24 1.77 4.23
C ILE A 78 6.55 3.01 3.69
N ASP A 79 5.94 3.83 4.54
CA ASP A 79 5.34 5.11 4.14
C ASP A 79 6.36 6.03 3.46
N PHE A 80 7.57 6.12 4.02
CA PHE A 80 8.67 6.87 3.40
C PHE A 80 9.07 6.30 2.03
N LEU A 81 9.19 4.97 1.91
CA LEU A 81 9.55 4.32 0.64
C LEU A 81 8.46 4.49 -0.43
N ILE A 82 7.18 4.46 -0.05
CA ILE A 82 6.04 4.72 -0.93
C ILE A 82 6.14 6.13 -1.50
N LEU A 83 6.37 7.14 -0.64
CA LEU A 83 6.55 8.53 -1.06
C LEU A 83 7.77 8.69 -1.98
N LEU A 84 8.89 8.05 -1.63
CA LEU A 84 10.11 8.07 -2.43
C LEU A 84 9.87 7.47 -3.84
N LEU A 85 9.13 6.37 -3.93
CA LEU A 85 8.77 5.73 -5.19
C LEU A 85 7.84 6.61 -6.02
N PHE A 86 6.83 7.23 -5.41
CA PHE A 86 5.99 8.20 -6.12
C PHE A 86 6.80 9.39 -6.64
N PHE A 87 7.74 9.90 -5.83
CA PHE A 87 8.63 10.97 -6.24
C PHE A 87 9.52 10.55 -7.42
N LEU A 88 10.16 9.38 -7.34
CA LEU A 88 10.96 8.82 -8.44
C LEU A 88 10.13 8.60 -9.70
N ALA A 89 8.88 8.15 -9.57
CA ALA A 89 7.96 8.05 -10.70
C ALA A 89 7.70 9.40 -11.36
N ILE A 90 7.65 10.50 -10.61
CA ILE A 90 7.44 11.84 -11.17
C ILE A 90 8.72 12.36 -11.82
N VAL A 91 9.87 12.18 -11.17
CA VAL A 91 11.17 12.70 -11.62
C VAL A 91 11.72 11.94 -12.82
N TYR A 92 11.45 10.64 -12.94
CA TYR A 92 12.03 9.85 -14.02
C TYR A 92 11.49 10.30 -15.39
N PRO A 93 12.38 10.74 -16.31
CA PRO A 93 11.96 11.29 -17.58
C PRO A 93 11.27 10.24 -18.45
N ARG A 94 10.16 10.66 -19.06
CA ARG A 94 9.33 9.88 -19.98
C ARG A 94 10.09 9.68 -21.29
N ARG A 95 10.82 8.56 -21.43
CA ARG A 95 11.42 8.13 -22.70
C ARG A 95 10.57 7.05 -23.33
#